data_AF-A0A7C2MNS2-F1
#
_entry.id   AF-A0A7C2MNS2-F1
#
_cell.length_a   1.000
_cell.length_b   1.000
_cell.length_c   1.000
_cell.angle_alpha   90.00
_cell.angle_beta   90.00
_cell.angle_gamma   90.00
#
_symmetry.space_group_name_H-M   'P 1'
#
loop_
_entity.id
_entity.type
_entity.pdbx_description
1 polymer ?
#
loop_
_entity_poly.entity_id
_entity_poly.type
_entity_poly.pdbx_seq_one_letter_code
_entity_poly.pdbx_strand_id
1 'polypeptide(L)'
;MGGTRNKYYEEYKGILKVYRKMSRFSKSQMMIHGVIKTLKEGLTPILVDPRGTTKSREHEEVMRRLGLDRHTASAYLIALRGLRALISNNTNQYRK
;
A
#
# COMPACT_ATOMS: atom_id res chain seq x y z
N MET A 1 -5.58 11.84 33.55
CA MET A 1 -6.88 11.65 32.88
C MET A 1 -6.64 11.20 31.46
N GLY A 2 -7.20 10.06 31.08
CA GLY A 2 -6.80 9.27 29.92
C GLY A 2 -7.09 9.98 28.60
N GLY A 3 -6.03 10.20 27.81
CA GLY A 3 -6.15 10.66 26.43
C GLY A 3 -7.08 9.72 25.68
N THR A 4 -8.04 10.30 24.96
CA THR A 4 -8.98 9.62 24.08
C THR A 4 -8.19 8.73 23.12
N ARG A 5 -8.12 7.44 23.45
CA ARG A 5 -7.54 6.41 22.58
C ARG A 5 -8.30 6.45 21.27
N ASN A 6 -7.60 6.92 20.24
CA ASN A 6 -8.14 7.11 18.90
C ASN A 6 -8.68 5.77 18.37
N LYS A 7 -9.99 5.70 18.11
CA LYS A 7 -10.72 4.50 17.64
C LYS A 7 -10.06 3.79 16.46
N TYR A 8 -9.38 4.55 15.59
CA TYR A 8 -8.67 4.01 14.44
C TYR A 8 -7.48 3.13 14.86
N TYR A 9 -6.77 3.47 15.95
CA TYR A 9 -5.62 2.68 16.41
C TYR A 9 -6.01 1.29 16.93
N GLU A 10 -7.18 1.14 17.55
CA GLU A 10 -7.63 -0.16 18.07
C GLU A 10 -8.12 -1.07 16.92
N GLU A 11 -8.74 -0.51 15.88
CA GLU A 11 -9.19 -1.25 14.68
C GLU A 11 -8.01 -1.81 13.86
N TYR A 12 -6.95 -1.01 13.65
CA TYR A 12 -5.76 -1.47 12.91
C TYR A 12 -4.78 -2.33 13.75
N LYS A 13 -5.02 -2.46 15.06
CA LYS A 13 -4.14 -3.21 15.99
C LYS A 13 -4.07 -4.71 15.66
N GLY A 14 -5.18 -5.28 15.19
CA GLY A 14 -5.25 -6.68 14.73
C GLY A 14 -4.41 -6.93 13.48
N ILE A 15 -4.43 -5.98 12.53
CA ILE A 15 -3.61 -6.02 11.31
C ILE A 15 -2.12 -5.91 11.67
N LEU A 16 -1.75 -5.03 12.61
CA LEU A 16 -0.37 -4.80 13.04
C LEU A 16 0.25 -6.01 13.78
N LYS A 17 -0.56 -6.85 14.42
CA LYS A 17 -0.09 -8.03 15.18
C LYS A 17 0.54 -9.11 14.29
N VAL A 18 0.05 -9.26 13.05
CA VAL A 18 0.64 -10.15 12.03
C VAL A 18 2.01 -9.62 11.57
N TYR A 19 2.20 -8.30 11.58
CA TYR A 19 3.45 -7.63 11.20
C TYR A 19 4.38 -7.33 12.40
N ARG A 20 4.55 -8.31 13.31
CA ARG A 20 5.36 -8.19 14.54
C ARG A 20 6.79 -7.65 14.33
N LYS A 21 7.37 -7.77 13.12
CA LYS A 21 8.68 -7.20 12.74
C LYS A 21 8.62 -5.76 12.16
N MET A 22 7.46 -5.30 11.71
CA MET A 22 7.26 -3.94 11.19
C MET A 22 7.14 -2.90 12.31
N SER A 23 6.55 -3.25 13.46
CA SER A 23 6.29 -2.32 14.59
C SER A 23 7.53 -1.58 15.14
N ARG A 24 8.75 -2.07 14.91
CA ARG A 24 10.00 -1.45 15.39
C ARG A 24 10.64 -0.47 14.40
N PHE A 25 10.05 -0.29 13.22
CA PHE A 25 10.62 0.50 12.11
C PHE A 25 9.77 1.76 11.85
N SER A 26 10.42 2.91 11.58
CA SER A 26 9.77 4.20 11.25
C SER A 26 8.74 4.10 10.11
N LYS A 27 9.00 3.25 9.11
CA LYS A 27 8.11 2.90 7.98
C LYS A 27 6.71 2.48 8.40
N SER A 28 6.53 1.81 9.55
CA SER A 28 5.19 1.34 9.96
C SER A 28 4.35 2.47 10.53
N GLN A 29 4.98 3.36 11.31
CA GLN A 29 4.35 4.59 11.75
C GLN A 29 4.04 5.50 10.56
N MET A 30 4.94 5.61 9.58
CA MET A 30 4.69 6.35 8.33
C MET A 30 3.54 5.76 7.53
N MET A 31 3.43 4.43 7.43
CA MET A 31 2.32 3.77 6.73
C MET A 31 0.98 4.05 7.42
N ILE A 32 0.92 3.88 8.75
CA ILE A 32 -0.28 4.20 9.54
C ILE A 32 -0.65 5.67 9.37
N HIS A 33 0.32 6.57 9.47
CA HIS A 33 0.12 8.00 9.29
C HIS A 33 -0.43 8.32 7.90
N GLY A 34 0.14 7.73 6.84
CA GLY A 34 -0.31 7.91 5.47
C GLY A 34 -1.75 7.43 5.25
N VAL A 35 -2.12 6.27 5.80
CA VAL A 35 -3.50 5.75 5.75
C VAL A 35 -4.46 6.71 6.46
N ILE A 36 -4.14 7.13 7.69
CA ILE A 36 -5.00 8.04 8.46
C ILE A 36 -5.13 9.39 7.74
N LYS A 37 -4.05 9.94 7.20
CA LYS A 37 -4.07 11.22 6.47
C LYS A 37 -4.93 11.12 5.22
N THR A 38 -4.76 10.05 4.43
CA THR A 38 -5.56 9.81 3.21
C THR A 38 -7.06 9.75 3.53
N LEU A 39 -7.44 9.00 4.58
CA LEU A 39 -8.84 8.91 5.02
C LEU A 39 -9.40 10.26 5.51
N LYS A 40 -8.58 11.07 6.19
CA LYS A 40 -8.97 12.42 6.64
C LYS A 40 -9.24 13.37 5.46
N GLU A 41 -8.52 13.22 4.36
CA GLU A 41 -8.73 13.99 3.14
C GLU A 41 -9.91 13.46 2.29
N GLY A 42 -10.65 12.45 2.77
CA GLY A 42 -11.79 11.87 2.03
C GLY A 42 -11.39 10.96 0.86
N LEU A 43 -10.11 10.57 0.79
CA LEU A 43 -9.59 9.67 -0.23
C LEU A 43 -9.62 8.22 0.26
N THR A 44 -9.70 7.26 -0.68
CA THR A 44 -9.65 5.83 -0.35
C THR A 44 -8.22 5.30 -0.48
N PRO A 45 -7.55 4.94 0.63
CA PRO A 45 -6.23 4.33 0.55
C PRO A 45 -6.32 2.91 0.00
N ILE A 46 -5.39 2.56 -0.90
CA ILE A 46 -5.26 1.20 -1.45
C ILE A 46 -3.93 0.63 -0.98
N LEU A 47 -3.99 -0.47 -0.25
CA LEU A 47 -2.80 -1.19 0.19
C LEU A 47 -2.42 -2.22 -0.85
N VAL A 48 -1.23 -2.07 -1.42
CA VAL A 48 -0.68 -2.96 -2.45
C VAL A 48 0.58 -3.62 -1.92
N ASP A 49 0.73 -4.90 -2.20
CA ASP A 49 1.92 -5.67 -1.83
C ASP A 49 3.13 -5.30 -2.73
N PRO A 50 4.22 -4.77 -2.14
CA PRO A 50 5.40 -4.36 -2.89
C PRO A 50 6.33 -5.54 -3.26
N ARG A 51 6.01 -6.80 -2.92
CA ARG A 51 6.89 -7.95 -3.22
C ARG A 51 7.22 -8.04 -4.71
N GLY A 52 8.52 -8.10 -5.04
CA GLY A 52 8.99 -8.26 -6.41
C GLY A 52 8.98 -6.97 -7.27
N THR A 53 8.90 -5.78 -6.68
CA THR A 53 8.92 -4.51 -7.43
C THR A 53 10.31 -4.03 -7.85
N THR A 54 11.40 -4.57 -7.28
CA THR A 54 12.79 -4.15 -7.58
C THR A 54 13.69 -5.27 -8.11
N LYS A 55 13.30 -6.54 -7.94
CA LYS A 55 14.06 -7.73 -8.39
C LYS A 55 13.22 -8.63 -9.30
N SER A 56 12.50 -8.03 -10.24
CA SER A 56 11.70 -8.76 -11.22
C SER A 56 12.16 -8.43 -12.63
N ARG A 57 11.98 -9.39 -13.54
CA ARG A 57 12.21 -9.17 -14.97
C ARG A 57 11.32 -8.03 -15.49
N GLU A 58 10.08 -7.95 -14.98
CA GLU A 58 9.15 -6.84 -15.26
C GLU A 58 9.74 -5.48 -14.86
N HIS A 59 10.46 -5.40 -13.73
CA HIS A 59 11.10 -4.17 -13.29
C HIS A 59 12.21 -3.72 -14.25
N GLU A 60 13.10 -4.64 -14.64
CA GLU A 60 14.17 -4.33 -15.60
C GLU A 60 13.62 -3.95 -16.98
N GLU A 61 12.56 -4.63 -17.40
CA GLU A 61 11.90 -4.36 -18.66
C GLU A 61 11.20 -2.99 -18.67
N VAL A 62 10.51 -2.64 -17.58
CA VAL A 62 9.90 -1.31 -17.42
C VAL A 62 10.97 -0.22 -17.42
N MET A 63 12.09 -0.41 -16.72
CA MET A 63 13.20 0.55 -16.74
C MET A 63 13.78 0.73 -18.15
N ARG A 64 14.01 -0.36 -18.89
CA ARG A 64 14.60 -0.30 -20.24
C ARG A 64 13.63 0.26 -21.28
N ARG A 65 12.36 -0.15 -21.24
CA ARG A 65 11.35 0.27 -22.23
C ARG A 65 10.89 1.71 -22.02
N LEU A 66 10.71 2.14 -20.76
CA LEU A 66 10.19 3.46 -20.44
C LEU A 66 11.27 4.46 -20.01
N GLY A 67 12.54 4.03 -19.90
CA GLY A 67 13.65 4.89 -19.48
C GLY A 67 13.56 5.36 -18.02
N LEU A 68 12.81 4.65 -17.18
CA LEU A 68 12.55 5.04 -15.79
C LEU A 68 13.73 4.70 -14.88
N ASP A 69 14.01 5.55 -13.89
CA ASP A 69 14.93 5.20 -12.81
C ASP A 69 14.37 4.08 -11.92
N ARG A 70 15.24 3.44 -11.14
CA ARG A 70 14.90 2.29 -10.29
C ARG A 70 13.76 2.59 -9.30
N HIS A 71 13.71 3.79 -8.73
CA HIS A 71 12.67 4.15 -7.77
C HIS A 71 11.35 4.41 -8.49
N THR A 72 11.37 5.15 -9.60
CA THR A 72 10.16 5.42 -10.39
C THR A 72 9.59 4.14 -11.01
N ALA A 73 10.42 3.25 -11.52
CA ALA A 73 9.98 1.94 -12.02
C ALA A 73 9.33 1.09 -10.92
N SER A 74 9.86 1.13 -9.69
CA SER A 74 9.24 0.44 -8.55
C SER A 74 7.89 1.04 -8.19
N ALA A 75 7.77 2.38 -8.16
CA ALA A 75 6.51 3.08 -7.89
C ALA A 75 5.46 2.83 -8.99
N TYR A 76 5.88 2.83 -10.25
CA TYR A 76 5.03 2.54 -11.41
C TYR A 76 4.39 1.14 -11.31
N LEU A 77 5.20 0.12 -10.98
CA LEU A 77 4.69 -1.24 -10.80
C LEU A 77 3.68 -1.35 -9.65
N ILE A 78 3.90 -0.63 -8.54
CA ILE A 78 2.96 -0.59 -7.42
C ILE A 78 1.63 0.04 -7.84
N ALA A 79 1.68 1.16 -8.56
CA ALA A 79 0.48 1.83 -9.09
C ALA A 79 -0.30 0.92 -10.05
N LEU A 80 0.41 0.25 -10.98
CA LEU A 80 -0.20 -0.67 -11.93
C LEU A 80 -0.89 -1.85 -11.23
N ARG A 81 -0.28 -2.41 -10.19
CA ARG A 81 -0.89 -3.48 -9.37
C ARG A 81 -2.13 -2.99 -8.63
N GLY A 82 -2.09 -1.79 -8.07
CA GLY A 82 -3.25 -1.17 -7.42
C GLY A 82 -4.42 -0.99 -8.39
N LEU A 83 -4.15 -0.48 -9.60
CA LEU A 83 -5.16 -0.31 -10.65
C LEU A 83 -5.76 -1.65 -11.10
N ARG A 84 -4.93 -2.67 -11.32
CA ARG A 84 -5.41 -4.01 -11.67
C ARG A 84 -6.31 -4.59 -10.58
N ALA A 85 -5.95 -4.43 -9.31
CA ALA A 85 -6.79 -4.89 -8.20
C ALA A 85 -8.16 -4.20 -8.20
N LEU A 86 -8.23 -2.88 -8.44
CA LEU A 86 -9.50 -2.16 -8.55
C LEU A 86 -10.38 -2.69 -9.70
N ILE A 87 -9.80 -2.87 -10.89
CA ILE A 87 -10.52 -3.35 -12.07
C ILE A 87 -11.02 -4.79 -11.86
N SER A 88 -10.18 -5.67 -11.33
CA SER A 88 -10.55 -7.06 -11.02
C SER A 88 -11.64 -7.15 -9.95
N ASN A 89 -11.60 -6.29 -8.92
CA ASN A 89 -12.64 -6.26 -7.90
C ASN A 89 -13.98 -5.78 -8.47
N ASN A 90 -13.95 -4.81 -9.39
CA ASN A 90 -15.15 -4.30 -10.04
C ASN A 90 -15.80 -5.35 -10.97
N THR A 91 -15.01 -6.10 -11.74
CA THR A 91 -15.52 -7.16 -12.62
C THR A 91 -16.18 -8.33 -11.86
N ASN A 92 -15.75 -8.62 -10.63
CA ASN A 92 -16.41 -9.61 -9.77
C ASN A 92 -17.76 -9.11 -9.20
N GLN A 93 -18.03 -7.81 -9.17
CA GLN A 93 -19.32 -7.25 -8.73
C GLN A 93 -20.44 -7.45 -9.76
N TYR A 94 -20.10 -7.68 -11.04
CA TYR A 94 -21.07 -7.97 -12.12
C TYR A 94 -21.26 -9.46 -12.42
N ARG A 95 -20.58 -10.34 -11.66
CA ARG A 95 -20.65 -11.80 -11.76
C ARG A 95 -21.44 -12.43 -10.61
N LYS A 96 -22.24 -11.64 -9.90
CA LYS A 96 -23.18 -12.08 -8.87
C LYS A 96 -24.60 -12.14 -9.41
#